data_AF-A0A6A6DC07-F1
#
_entry.id   AF-A0A6A6DC07-F1
#
_cell.length_a   1.000
_cell.length_b   1.000
_cell.length_c   1.000
_cell.angle_alpha   90.00
_cell.angle_beta   90.00
_cell.angle_gamma   90.00
#
_symmetry.space_group_name_H-M   'P 1'
#
loop_
_entity.id
_entity.type
_entity.pdbx_description
1 polymer ?
#
loop_
_entity_poly.entity_id
_entity_poly.type
_entity_poly.pdbx_seq_one_letter_code
_entity_poly.pdbx_strand_id
1 'polypeptide(L)'
;MQRELARVPSTYKHVYIIEDNAPSHIKAKRLAVEERQKYPGVYVVDWPVLSPDLNKIERIWEPLKDDVEALRVTPHVNSLAREAIKEKLRTCWNSLDRALVDRECRDFKKKLHQCIRSRGNNDFYG
;
A
#
# COMPACT_ATOMS: atom_id res chain seq x y z
N MET A 1 8.17 -28.59 5.96
CA MET A 1 7.27 -28.41 7.12
C MET A 1 6.20 -27.39 6.73
N GLN A 2 5.10 -27.85 6.14
CA GLN A 2 3.98 -27.00 5.75
C GLN A 2 3.23 -26.62 7.04
N ARG A 3 3.14 -25.31 7.35
CA ARG A 3 2.27 -24.83 8.42
C ARG A 3 0.84 -24.93 7.90
N GLU A 4 0.10 -25.88 8.44
CA GLU A 4 -1.34 -25.98 8.28
C GLU A 4 -1.96 -24.71 8.88
N LEU A 5 -2.48 -23.83 8.03
CA LEU A 5 -3.26 -22.68 8.49
C LEU A 5 -4.55 -23.24 9.08
N ALA A 6 -4.65 -23.21 10.41
CA ALA A 6 -5.87 -23.58 11.13
C ALA A 6 -7.08 -22.92 10.44
N ARG A 7 -8.04 -23.76 10.04
CA ARG A 7 -9.19 -23.38 9.23
C ARG A 7 -10.09 -22.45 10.04
N VAL A 8 -9.96 -21.15 9.80
CA VAL A 8 -10.77 -20.10 10.43
C VAL A 8 -12.24 -20.31 10.01
N PRO A 9 -13.22 -20.23 10.94
CA PRO A 9 -14.64 -20.34 10.61
C PRO A 9 -15.05 -19.33 9.51
N SER A 10 -15.88 -19.76 8.56
CA SER A 10 -16.23 -19.02 7.32
C SER A 10 -16.97 -17.68 7.50
N THR A 11 -17.15 -17.21 8.73
CA THR A 11 -17.90 -16.00 9.07
C THR A 11 -17.06 -14.72 8.99
N TYR A 12 -15.73 -14.81 8.94
CA TYR A 12 -14.84 -13.65 8.86
C TYR A 12 -14.26 -13.45 7.47
N LYS A 13 -14.36 -12.22 6.93
CA LYS A 13 -13.62 -11.82 5.73
C LYS A 13 -12.13 -11.83 6.07
N HIS A 14 -11.34 -12.59 5.31
CA HIS A 14 -9.89 -12.54 5.41
C HIS A 14 -9.41 -11.17 4.92
N VAL A 15 -8.61 -10.49 5.74
CA VAL A 15 -8.00 -9.19 5.44
C VAL A 15 -6.49 -9.38 5.40
N TYR A 16 -5.86 -8.98 4.30
CA TYR A 16 -4.42 -9.01 4.14
C TYR A 16 -3.89 -7.57 4.13
N ILE A 17 -3.09 -7.23 5.13
CA ILE A 17 -2.41 -5.94 5.27
C ILE A 17 -1.07 -6.03 4.53
N ILE A 18 -0.88 -5.09 3.61
CA ILE A 18 0.35 -4.92 2.84
C ILE A 18 1.01 -3.64 3.32
N GLU A 19 2.24 -3.78 3.83
CA GLU A 19 3.10 -2.69 4.28
C GLU A 19 4.54 -3.04 3.89
N ASP A 20 5.30 -2.03 3.47
CA ASP A 20 6.73 -2.21 3.19
C ASP A 20 7.52 -2.57 4.47
N ASN A 21 8.82 -2.76 4.31
CA ASN A 21 9.72 -3.12 5.40
C ASN A 21 10.47 -1.91 5.96
N ALA A 22 9.88 -0.71 5.98
CA ALA A 22 10.47 0.42 6.69
C ALA A 22 10.72 0.05 8.17
N PRO A 23 11.80 0.57 8.82
CA PRO A 23 12.15 0.18 10.18
C PRO A 23 11.01 0.36 11.21
N SER A 24 10.20 1.41 11.05
CA SER A 24 9.01 1.65 11.86
C SER A 24 7.96 0.56 11.69
N HIS A 25 7.70 0.11 10.45
CA HIS A 25 6.75 -0.97 10.15
C HIS A 25 7.25 -2.31 10.69
N ILE A 26 8.55 -2.63 10.55
CA ILE A 26 9.14 -3.84 11.15
C ILE A 26 8.96 -3.82 12.68
N LYS A 27 9.25 -2.68 13.31
CA LYS A 27 9.06 -2.52 14.77
C LYS A 27 7.60 -2.69 15.16
N ALA A 28 6.67 -2.09 14.43
CA ALA A 28 5.23 -2.22 14.68
C ALA A 28 4.71 -3.66 14.47
N LYS A 29 5.18 -4.35 13.41
CA LYS A 29 4.95 -5.79 13.16
C LYS A 29 5.31 -6.62 14.37
N ARG A 30 6.51 -6.41 14.92
CA ARG A 30 7.00 -7.10 16.12
C ARG A 30 6.21 -6.75 17.39
N LEU A 31 5.87 -5.48 17.60
CA LEU A 31 5.24 -5.04 18.85
C LEU A 31 3.76 -5.40 18.95
N ALA A 32 3.04 -5.51 17.83
CA ALA A 32 1.61 -5.78 17.82
C ALA A 32 1.25 -7.26 17.59
N VAL A 33 2.16 -8.21 17.87
CA VAL A 33 1.90 -9.66 17.68
C VAL A 33 0.71 -10.11 18.54
N GLU A 34 0.71 -9.80 19.83
CA GLU A 34 -0.36 -10.17 20.75
C GLU A 34 -1.70 -9.52 20.36
N GLU A 35 -1.66 -8.25 19.94
CA GLU A 35 -2.87 -7.53 19.53
C GLU A 35 -3.48 -8.13 18.25
N ARG A 36 -2.64 -8.53 17.29
CA ARG A 36 -3.09 -9.19 16.05
C ARG A 36 -3.73 -10.55 16.31
N GLN A 37 -3.29 -11.28 17.33
CA GLN A 37 -3.90 -12.57 17.70
C GLN A 37 -5.36 -12.42 18.13
N LYS A 38 -5.78 -11.23 18.60
CA LYS A 38 -7.18 -10.93 18.95
C LYS A 38 -8.11 -10.81 17.72
N TYR A 39 -7.55 -10.66 16.52
CA TYR A 39 -8.29 -10.45 15.27
C TYR A 39 -8.07 -11.62 14.31
N PRO A 40 -8.67 -12.80 14.57
CA PRO A 40 -8.59 -13.93 13.65
C PRO A 40 -9.13 -13.52 12.27
N GLY A 41 -8.35 -13.78 11.22
CA GLY A 41 -8.68 -13.39 9.84
C GLY A 41 -7.95 -12.16 9.32
N VAL A 42 -7.19 -11.43 10.15
CA VAL A 42 -6.29 -10.35 9.71
C VAL A 42 -4.85 -10.86 9.63
N TYR A 43 -4.24 -10.75 8.46
CA TYR A 43 -2.89 -11.23 8.19
C TYR A 43 -2.02 -10.08 7.68
N VAL A 44 -0.75 -10.09 8.05
CA VAL A 44 0.25 -9.18 7.47
C VAL A 44 1.05 -9.97 6.46
N VAL A 45 1.21 -9.41 5.27
CA VAL A 45 1.96 -10.05 4.19
C VAL A 45 3.46 -9.79 4.38
N ASP A 46 4.27 -10.83 4.23
CA ASP A 46 5.72 -10.69 4.10
C ASP A 46 6.02 -9.99 2.77
N TRP A 47 6.62 -8.81 2.84
CA TRP A 47 6.86 -7.97 1.67
C TRP A 47 8.31 -8.11 1.18
N PRO A 48 8.56 -8.27 -0.13
CA PRO A 48 9.92 -8.29 -0.65
C PRO A 48 10.59 -6.91 -0.52
N VAL A 49 11.91 -6.92 -0.27
CA VAL A 49 12.71 -5.68 -0.20
C VAL A 49 12.76 -5.00 -1.56
N LEU A 50 12.89 -3.66 -1.57
CA LEU A 50 13.07 -2.84 -2.78
C LEU A 50 12.02 -3.09 -3.89
N SER A 51 10.78 -3.41 -3.51
CA SER A 51 9.70 -3.75 -4.46
C SER A 51 8.54 -2.75 -4.41
N PRO A 52 8.76 -1.45 -4.69
CA PRO A 52 7.69 -0.45 -4.72
C PRO A 52 6.73 -0.68 -5.90
N ASP A 53 7.19 -1.30 -6.98
CA ASP A 53 6.43 -1.64 -8.18
C ASP A 53 5.29 -2.65 -7.92
N LEU A 54 5.45 -3.48 -6.89
CA LEU A 54 4.39 -4.39 -6.41
C LEU A 54 3.37 -3.67 -5.52
N ASN A 55 3.73 -2.54 -4.91
CA ASN A 55 2.86 -1.85 -3.97
C ASN A 55 1.89 -0.94 -4.73
N LYS A 56 0.65 -1.41 -4.91
CA LYS A 56 -0.37 -0.73 -5.70
C LYS A 56 -0.74 0.66 -5.18
N ILE A 57 -0.47 0.96 -3.91
CA ILE A 57 -0.70 2.29 -3.38
C ILE A 57 0.14 3.35 -4.11
N GLU A 58 1.33 3.02 -4.62
CA GLU A 58 2.18 3.98 -5.33
C GLU A 58 1.53 4.50 -6.61
N ARG A 59 0.85 3.61 -7.36
CA ARG A 59 0.08 3.99 -8.57
C ARG A 59 -1.17 4.78 -8.22
N ILE A 60 -1.76 4.51 -7.06
CA ILE A 60 -2.93 5.25 -6.55
C ILE A 60 -2.52 6.67 -6.12
N TRP A 61 -1.31 6.84 -5.56
CA TRP A 61 -0.79 8.15 -5.15
C TRP A 61 -0.33 9.03 -6.31
N GLU A 62 -0.01 8.46 -7.47
CA GLU A 62 0.58 9.20 -8.61
C GLU A 62 -0.26 10.43 -9.02
N PRO A 63 -1.59 10.35 -9.24
CA PRO A 63 -2.37 11.54 -9.56
C PRO A 63 -2.39 12.57 -8.42
N LEU A 64 -2.32 12.13 -7.17
CA LEU A 64 -2.30 13.02 -6.00
C LEU A 64 -0.97 13.78 -5.91
N LYS A 65 0.14 13.15 -6.31
CA LYS A 65 1.45 13.80 -6.38
C LYS A 65 1.43 14.89 -7.44
N ASP A 66 0.94 14.58 -8.65
CA ASP A 66 0.81 15.54 -9.75
C ASP A 66 -0.04 16.77 -9.33
N ASP A 67 -1.15 16.51 -8.64
CA ASP A 67 -2.07 17.54 -8.16
C ASP A 67 -1.45 18.46 -7.10
N VAL A 68 -0.61 17.92 -6.21
CA VAL A 68 0.12 18.71 -5.21
C VAL A 68 1.26 19.48 -5.86
N GLU A 69 1.99 18.88 -6.80
CA GLU A 69 3.06 19.56 -7.54
C GLU A 69 2.52 20.75 -8.35
N ALA A 70 1.31 20.64 -8.89
CA ALA A 70 0.63 21.72 -9.60
C ALA A 70 0.37 22.98 -8.75
N LEU A 71 0.34 22.87 -7.41
CA LEU A 71 0.25 24.03 -6.53
C LEU A 71 1.50 24.92 -6.58
N ARG A 72 2.65 24.37 -7.01
CA ARG A 72 3.95 25.05 -7.06
C ARG A 72 4.37 25.66 -5.71
N VAL A 73 3.94 25.05 -4.61
CA VAL A 73 4.33 25.45 -3.25
C VAL A 73 5.35 24.48 -2.68
N THR A 74 6.33 24.99 -1.92
CA THR A 74 7.29 24.14 -1.23
C THR A 74 6.92 24.02 0.26
N PRO A 75 6.87 22.79 0.82
CA PRO A 75 6.34 22.54 2.17
C PRO A 75 7.18 23.15 3.30
N HIS A 76 8.40 23.60 3.02
CA HIS A 76 9.30 24.18 4.00
C HIS A 76 9.20 25.71 4.11
N VAL A 77 8.41 26.38 3.25
CA VAL A 77 8.35 27.84 3.18
C VAL A 77 7.70 28.44 4.42
N ASN A 78 6.50 27.98 4.78
CA ASN A 78 5.78 28.43 5.98
C ASN A 78 4.62 27.48 6.32
N SER A 79 3.93 27.77 7.43
CA SER A 79 2.74 27.02 7.87
C SER A 79 1.59 27.09 6.87
N LEU A 80 1.35 28.24 6.21
CA LEU A 80 0.29 28.39 5.21
C LEU A 80 0.50 27.45 4.01
N ALA A 81 1.73 27.33 3.52
CA ALA A 81 2.08 26.39 2.45
C ALA A 81 1.82 24.94 2.85
N ARG A 82 2.11 24.56 4.11
CA ARG A 82 1.81 23.21 4.61
C ARG A 82 0.31 22.94 4.70
N GLU A 83 -0.47 23.91 5.17
CA GLU A 83 -1.92 23.76 5.24
C GLU A 83 -2.55 23.69 3.85
N ALA A 84 -2.09 24.49 2.89
CA ALA A 84 -2.52 24.41 1.49
C ALA A 84 -2.25 23.03 0.86
N ILE A 85 -1.06 22.46 1.10
CA ILE A 85 -0.74 21.10 0.64
C ILE A 85 -1.67 20.06 1.29
N LYS A 86 -1.90 20.15 2.61
CA LYS A 86 -2.81 19.22 3.31
C LYS A 86 -4.24 19.32 2.80
N GLU A 87 -4.73 20.52 2.56
CA GLU A 87 -6.09 20.76 2.04
C GLU A 87 -6.25 20.21 0.63
N LYS A 88 -5.28 20.48 -0.26
CA LYS A 88 -5.26 19.92 -1.61
C LYS A 88 -5.22 18.40 -1.58
N LEU A 89 -4.33 17.79 -0.79
CA LEU A 89 -4.26 16.33 -0.63
C LEU A 89 -5.60 15.73 -0.18
N ARG A 90 -6.27 16.32 0.80
CA ARG A 90 -7.59 15.86 1.26
C ARG A 90 -8.63 15.96 0.14
N THR A 91 -8.64 17.06 -0.59
CA THR A 91 -9.57 17.27 -1.71
C THR A 91 -9.35 16.24 -2.82
N CYS A 92 -8.09 16.01 -3.21
CA CYS A 92 -7.73 15.03 -4.22
C CYS A 92 -8.05 13.60 -3.77
N TRP A 93 -7.76 13.25 -2.51
CA TRP A 93 -8.09 11.94 -1.95
C TRP A 93 -9.60 11.68 -1.95
N ASN A 94 -10.40 12.66 -1.52
CA ASN A 94 -11.86 12.52 -1.49
C ASN A 94 -12.48 12.49 -2.90
N SER A 95 -11.79 13.03 -3.89
CA SER A 95 -12.21 13.05 -5.29
C SER A 95 -11.56 11.93 -6.12
N LEU A 96 -10.78 11.05 -5.48
CA LEU A 96 -10.05 9.99 -6.15
C LEU A 96 -11.01 9.03 -6.84
N ASP A 97 -10.79 8.80 -8.12
CA ASP A 97 -11.63 7.90 -8.90
C ASP A 97 -11.59 6.48 -8.33
N ARG A 98 -12.76 5.98 -7.93
CA ARG A 98 -12.92 4.63 -7.42
C ARG A 98 -12.53 3.58 -8.47
N ALA A 99 -12.74 3.88 -9.76
CA ALA A 99 -12.36 2.98 -10.83
C ALA A 99 -10.85 2.80 -10.95
N LEU A 100 -10.05 3.86 -10.66
CA LEU A 100 -8.60 3.77 -10.55
C LEU A 100 -8.19 2.80 -9.43
N VAL A 101 -8.73 3.00 -8.22
CA VAL A 101 -8.42 2.13 -7.06
C VAL A 101 -8.75 0.67 -7.38
N ASP A 102 -9.96 0.42 -7.89
CA ASP A 102 -10.40 -0.94 -8.17
C ASP A 102 -9.60 -1.58 -9.31
N ARG A 103 -9.15 -0.79 -10.30
CA ARG A 103 -8.24 -1.27 -11.37
C ARG A 103 -6.90 -1.70 -10.79
N GLU A 104 -6.26 -0.85 -9.99
CA GLU A 104 -4.96 -1.17 -9.38
C GLU A 104 -5.05 -2.41 -8.47
N CYS A 105 -6.15 -2.57 -7.72
CA CYS A 105 -6.41 -3.77 -6.94
C CYS A 105 -6.53 -5.02 -7.82
N ARG A 106 -7.28 -4.96 -8.94
CA ARG A 106 -7.42 -6.10 -9.87
C ARG A 106 -6.09 -6.43 -10.57
N ASP A 107 -5.30 -5.42 -10.89
CA ASP A 107 -4.03 -5.57 -11.59
C ASP A 107 -2.88 -6.09 -10.70
N PHE A 108 -3.10 -6.20 -9.39
CA PHE A 108 -2.10 -6.75 -8.46
C PHE A 108 -1.64 -8.14 -8.88
N LYS A 109 -2.57 -9.04 -9.19
CA LYS A 109 -2.26 -10.41 -9.63
C LYS A 109 -1.43 -10.41 -10.92
N LYS A 110 -1.76 -9.54 -11.87
CA LYS A 110 -1.01 -9.39 -13.13
C LYS A 110 0.43 -8.98 -12.86
N LYS A 111 0.66 -7.99 -11.98
CA LYS A 111 1.99 -7.51 -11.62
C LYS A 111 2.84 -8.59 -10.94
N LEU A 112 2.25 -9.39 -10.05
CA LEU A 112 2.93 -10.55 -9.45
C LEU A 112 3.37 -11.57 -10.49
N HIS A 113 2.50 -11.91 -11.46
CA HIS A 113 2.88 -12.82 -12.55
C HIS A 113 4.01 -12.27 -13.42
N GLN A 114 4.03 -10.96 -13.67
CA GLN A 114 5.14 -10.33 -14.41
C GLN A 114 6.45 -10.43 -13.62
N CYS A 115 6.44 -10.11 -12.32
CA CYS A 115 7.60 -10.27 -11.44
C CYS A 115 8.15 -11.70 -11.45
N ILE A 116 7.27 -12.70 -11.36
CA ILE A 116 7.66 -14.13 -11.43
C ILE A 116 8.29 -14.45 -12.80
N ARG A 117 7.68 -13.99 -13.90
CA ARG A 117 8.22 -14.20 -15.26
C ARG A 117 9.58 -13.54 -15.47
N SER A 118 9.77 -12.37 -14.89
CA SER A 118 11.05 -11.63 -14.85
C SER A 118 12.01 -12.15 -13.78
N ARG A 119 11.70 -13.26 -13.09
CA ARG A 119 12.54 -13.88 -12.05
C ARG A 119 12.93 -12.91 -10.93
N GLY A 120 12.02 -12.01 -10.56
CA GLY A 120 12.23 -10.99 -9.53
C GLY A 120 12.89 -9.70 -10.02
N ASN A 121 13.26 -9.60 -11.30
CA ASN A 121 13.76 -8.35 -11.89
C ASN A 121 12.60 -7.39 -12.21
N ASN A 122 12.83 -6.08 -12.24
CA ASN A 122 11.80 -5.04 -12.45
C ASN A 122 11.73 -4.52 -13.91
N ASP A 123 12.21 -5.31 -14.86
CA ASP A 123 12.29 -4.97 -16.30
C ASP A 123 10.93 -5.02 -17.04
N PHE A 124 9.83 -5.17 -16.29
CA PHE A 124 8.49 -5.23 -16.82
C PHE A 124 7.74 -3.91 -16.58
N TYR A 125 7.70 -3.08 -17.62
CA TYR A 125 6.91 -1.86 -17.63
C TYR A 125 5.44 -2.21 -17.92
N GLY A 126 4.56 -1.78 -17.01
CA GLY A 126 3.12 -2.07 -17.06
C GLY A 126 2.44 -1.84 -15.74
#